data_AF-A0A4V3XAY5-F1
#
_entry.id   AF-A0A4V3XAY5-F1
#
_cell.length_a   1.000
_cell.length_b   1.000
_cell.length_c   1.000
_cell.angle_alpha   90.00
_cell.angle_beta   90.00
_cell.angle_gamma   90.00
#
_symmetry.space_group_name_H-M   'P 1'
#
loop_
_entity.id
_entity.type
_entity.pdbx_description
1 polymer ?
#
loop_
_entity_poly.entity_id
_entity_poly.type
_entity_poly.pdbx_seq_one_letter_code
_entity_poly.pdbx_strand_id
1 'polypeptide(L)'
;MSTPAPIGEARISKPNNFDGDKGYAHHFLSSCEAYLSLNEQVYNTDKRKIIFVLSFMLEKAAGDWATNCTTIALAPNPITNTPTSFGTWQNFVNNFRNTFITTNDSADA
;
A
#
# COMPACT_ATOMS: atom_id res chain seq x y z
N MET A 1 38.28 1.44 4.61
CA MET A 1 37.05 1.59 3.81
C MET A 1 35.98 2.15 4.73
N SER A 2 35.50 3.37 4.47
CA SER A 2 34.43 3.98 5.27
C SER A 2 33.09 3.38 4.86
N THR A 3 32.31 2.89 5.83
CA THR A 3 30.93 2.47 5.61
C THR A 3 30.14 3.64 5.03
N PRO A 4 29.37 3.48 3.93
CA PRO A 4 28.48 4.53 3.46
C PRO A 4 27.49 4.88 4.58
N ALA A 5 27.23 6.17 4.79
CA ALA A 5 26.22 6.60 5.75
C ALA A 5 24.88 5.89 5.44
N PRO A 6 24.10 5.49 6.45
CA PRO A 6 22.77 4.92 6.22
C PRO A 6 21.96 5.91 5.38
N ILE A 7 21.49 5.49 4.21
CA ILE A 7 20.75 6.40 3.36
C ILE A 7 19.34 6.57 3.95
N GLY A 8 19.11 7.72 4.55
CA GLY A 8 17.88 8.04 5.26
C GLY A 8 16.69 8.30 4.33
N GLU A 9 15.50 8.27 4.92
CA GLU A 9 14.25 8.72 4.27
C GLU A 9 14.29 10.25 4.09
N ALA A 10 14.03 10.70 2.87
CA ALA A 10 13.86 12.10 2.53
C ALA A 10 12.67 12.69 3.30
N ARG A 11 12.91 13.84 3.94
CA ARG A 11 11.91 14.53 4.79
C ARG A 11 11.03 15.46 3.96
N ILE A 12 10.18 14.88 3.11
CA ILE A 12 9.08 15.59 2.45
C ILE A 12 7.75 15.31 3.17
N SER A 13 6.72 16.07 2.84
CA SER A 13 5.36 15.81 3.32
C SER A 13 4.92 14.40 2.96
N LYS A 14 4.33 13.70 3.93
CA LYS A 14 3.74 12.36 3.75
C LYS A 14 2.35 12.47 3.12
N PRO A 15 1.84 11.38 2.51
CA PRO A 15 0.45 11.31 2.08
C PRO A 15 -0.53 11.59 3.23
N ASN A 16 -1.68 12.19 2.92
CA ASN A 16 -2.78 12.27 3.88
C ASN A 16 -3.39 10.89 4.12
N ASN A 17 -4.09 10.73 5.25
CA ASN A 17 -4.90 9.54 5.49
C ASN A 17 -5.97 9.37 4.42
N PHE A 18 -6.28 8.12 4.11
CA PHE A 18 -7.32 7.73 3.18
C PHE A 18 -8.41 6.97 3.92
N ASP A 19 -9.66 7.40 3.72
CA ASP A 19 -10.84 6.85 4.38
C ASP A 19 -11.67 5.94 3.45
N GLY A 20 -11.30 5.83 2.18
CA GLY A 20 -12.01 5.04 1.18
C GLY A 20 -12.79 5.88 0.17
N ASP A 21 -12.74 7.21 0.23
CA ASP A 21 -13.36 8.09 -0.77
C ASP A 21 -12.82 7.83 -2.19
N LYS A 22 -13.66 7.28 -3.05
CA LYS A 22 -13.31 6.98 -4.45
C LYS A 22 -12.89 8.23 -5.25
N GLY A 23 -13.42 9.41 -4.91
CA GLY A 23 -13.02 10.68 -5.55
C GLY A 23 -11.58 11.10 -5.22
N TYR A 24 -11.06 10.67 -4.07
CA TYR A 24 -9.70 10.96 -3.62
C TYR A 24 -8.72 9.79 -3.82
N ALA A 25 -9.21 8.57 -4.10
CA ALA A 25 -8.41 7.36 -4.19
C ALA A 25 -7.23 7.45 -5.18
N HIS A 26 -7.43 8.06 -6.35
CA HIS A 26 -6.35 8.26 -7.32
C HIS A 26 -5.28 9.21 -6.77
N HIS A 27 -5.68 10.33 -6.16
CA HIS A 27 -4.74 11.31 -5.61
C HIS A 27 -3.92 10.72 -4.46
N PHE A 28 -4.59 9.96 -3.57
CA PHE A 28 -3.92 9.23 -2.49
C PHE A 28 -2.86 8.27 -3.03
N LEU A 29 -3.22 7.39 -3.96
CA LEU A 29 -2.29 6.41 -4.52
C LEU A 29 -1.10 7.09 -5.21
N SER A 30 -1.34 8.11 -6.02
CA SER A 30 -0.26 8.87 -6.67
C SER A 30 0.68 9.55 -5.67
N SER A 31 0.14 10.06 -4.56
CA SER A 31 0.95 10.66 -3.48
C SER A 31 1.83 9.62 -2.80
N CYS A 32 1.30 8.41 -2.55
CA CYS A 32 2.09 7.30 -2.04
C CYS A 32 3.19 6.88 -3.02
N GLU A 33 2.87 6.71 -4.31
CA GLU A 33 3.83 6.31 -5.34
C GLU A 33 4.99 7.31 -5.48
N ALA A 34 4.68 8.61 -5.47
CA ALA A 34 5.70 9.67 -5.51
C ALA A 34 6.61 9.66 -4.27
N TYR A 35 6.04 9.45 -3.07
CA TYR A 35 6.82 9.34 -1.85
C TYR A 35 7.74 8.11 -1.88
N LEU A 36 7.21 6.97 -2.33
CA LEU A 36 7.96 5.73 -2.43
C LEU A 36 9.07 5.80 -3.49
N SER A 37 8.86 6.49 -4.62
CA SER A 37 9.89 6.65 -5.65
C SER A 37 11.05 7.53 -5.16
N LEU A 38 10.75 8.60 -4.42
CA LEU A 38 11.79 9.44 -3.81
C LEU A 38 12.60 8.67 -2.76
N ASN A 39 11.97 7.72 -2.07
CA ASN A 39 12.54 6.98 -0.95
C ASN A 39 12.83 5.51 -1.29
N GLU A 40 13.09 5.20 -2.57
CA GLU A 40 13.16 3.81 -3.05
C GLU A 40 14.20 2.95 -2.34
N GLN A 41 15.31 3.56 -1.90
CA GLN A 41 16.37 2.91 -1.13
C GLN A 41 15.89 2.44 0.27
N VAL A 42 14.93 3.16 0.86
CA VAL A 42 14.30 2.81 2.14
C VAL A 42 13.17 1.82 1.91
N TYR A 43 12.30 2.09 0.93
CA TYR A 43 11.17 1.25 0.57
C TYR A 43 11.52 0.29 -0.59
N ASN A 44 12.63 -0.42 -0.43
CA ASN A 44 13.24 -1.26 -1.46
C ASN A 44 12.63 -2.66 -1.62
N THR A 45 11.58 -2.98 -0.87
CA THR A 45 10.88 -4.27 -0.98
C THR A 45 9.38 -4.03 -1.10
N ASP A 46 8.70 -4.95 -1.79
CA ASP A 46 7.24 -4.90 -1.95
C ASP A 46 6.52 -4.84 -0.61
N LYS A 47 6.95 -5.65 0.36
CA LYS A 47 6.42 -5.60 1.73
C LYS A 47 6.49 -4.20 2.34
N ARG A 48 7.62 -3.49 2.21
CA ARG A 48 7.78 -2.14 2.77
C ARG A 48 6.86 -1.15 2.07
N LYS A 49 6.76 -1.20 0.74
CA LYS A 49 5.87 -0.34 -0.05
C LYS A 49 4.40 -0.55 0.32
N ILE A 50 3.98 -1.82 0.45
CA ILE A 50 2.60 -2.19 0.79
C ILE A 50 2.25 -1.72 2.20
N ILE A 51 3.09 -2.02 3.19
CA ILE A 51 2.87 -1.59 4.58
C ILE A 51 2.82 -0.07 4.68
N PHE A 52 3.65 0.65 3.92
CA PHE A 52 3.61 2.11 3.88
C PHE A 52 2.22 2.61 3.46
N VAL A 53 1.65 2.13 2.36
CA VAL A 53 0.31 2.55 1.92
C VAL A 53 -0.76 2.19 2.96
N LEU A 54 -0.74 0.96 3.47
CA LEU A 54 -1.69 0.49 4.48
C LEU A 54 -1.67 1.35 5.75
N SER A 55 -0.51 1.90 6.13
CA SER A 55 -0.38 2.73 7.33
C SER A 55 -1.12 4.07 7.27
N PHE A 56 -1.54 4.51 6.08
CA PHE A 56 -2.36 5.71 5.90
C PHE A 56 -3.85 5.38 5.66
N MET A 57 -4.23 4.11 5.65
CA MET A 57 -5.60 3.64 5.46
C MET A 57 -6.20 3.24 6.81
N LEU A 58 -6.52 4.24 7.66
CA LEU A 58 -6.88 4.01 9.06
C LEU A 58 -8.38 4.13 9.34
N GLU A 59 -9.14 4.68 8.39
CA GLU A 59 -10.50 5.16 8.64
C GLU A 59 -11.51 4.48 7.73
N LYS A 60 -12.73 4.29 8.25
CA LYS A 60 -13.90 3.79 7.52
C LYS A 60 -13.57 2.55 6.66
N ALA A 61 -14.04 2.54 5.40
CA ALA A 61 -13.89 1.42 4.49
C ALA A 61 -12.42 1.12 4.14
N ALA A 62 -11.56 2.14 4.09
CA ALA A 62 -10.13 1.93 3.86
C ALA A 62 -9.46 1.23 5.05
N GLY A 63 -9.83 1.59 6.28
CA GLY A 63 -9.37 0.95 7.51
C GLY A 63 -9.72 -0.54 7.57
N ASP A 64 -10.96 -0.88 7.28
CA ASP A 64 -11.42 -2.27 7.25
C ASP A 64 -10.67 -3.08 6.17
N TRP A 65 -10.51 -2.50 4.98
CA TRP A 65 -9.77 -3.12 3.88
C TRP A 65 -8.30 -3.35 4.26
N ALA A 66 -7.64 -2.35 4.85
CA ALA A 66 -6.24 -2.46 5.25
C ALA A 66 -6.02 -3.50 6.36
N THR A 67 -6.95 -3.59 7.31
CA THR A 67 -6.97 -4.60 8.36
C THR A 67 -7.09 -6.00 7.77
N ASN A 68 -8.01 -6.19 6.80
CA ASN A 68 -8.17 -7.46 6.11
C ASN A 68 -6.91 -7.87 5.33
N CYS A 69 -6.33 -6.96 4.54
CA CYS A 69 -5.08 -7.21 3.82
C CYS A 69 -3.94 -7.64 4.76
N THR A 70 -3.79 -6.94 5.89
CA THR A 70 -2.77 -7.26 6.90
C THR A 70 -3.03 -8.62 7.55
N THR A 71 -4.28 -8.92 7.88
CA THR A 71 -4.67 -10.20 8.49
C THR A 71 -4.34 -11.37 7.58
N ILE A 72 -4.71 -11.28 6.30
CA ILE A 72 -4.41 -12.31 5.30
C ILE A 72 -2.90 -12.48 5.13
N ALA A 73 -2.15 -11.38 5.00
CA ALA A 73 -0.71 -11.42 4.77
C ALA A 73 0.07 -12.03 5.94
N LEU A 74 -0.41 -11.84 7.17
CA LEU A 74 0.20 -12.36 8.39
C LEU A 74 -0.32 -13.75 8.79
N ALA A 75 -1.42 -14.21 8.23
CA ALA A 75 -1.96 -15.53 8.50
C ALA A 75 -0.94 -16.64 8.11
N PRO A 76 -0.74 -17.65 8.97
CA PRO A 76 0.16 -18.75 8.67
C PRO A 76 -0.39 -19.59 7.52
N ASN A 77 0.49 -19.91 6.57
CA ASN A 77 0.19 -20.86 5.52
C ASN A 77 0.04 -22.26 6.13
N PRO A 78 -1.05 -23.00 5.84
CA PRO A 78 -1.35 -24.28 6.47
C PRO A 78 -0.36 -25.40 6.12
N ILE A 79 0.47 -25.22 5.08
CA ILE A 79 1.46 -26.22 4.64
C ILE A 79 2.84 -25.87 5.22
N THR A 80 3.24 -24.60 5.14
CA THR A 80 4.60 -24.18 5.50
C THR A 80 4.73 -23.59 6.90
N ASN A 81 3.61 -23.31 7.59
CA ASN A 81 3.55 -22.59 8.88
C ASN A 81 4.28 -21.22 8.87
N THR A 82 4.51 -20.64 7.70
CA THR A 82 5.07 -19.29 7.53
C THR A 82 3.99 -18.30 7.11
N PRO A 83 4.11 -16.99 7.41
CA PRO A 83 3.13 -16.00 6.97
C PRO A 83 2.93 -16.02 5.45
N THR A 84 1.68 -15.88 5.01
CA THR A 84 1.27 -15.93 3.58
C THR A 84 1.95 -14.86 2.71
N SER A 85 2.52 -13.81 3.33
CA SER A 85 3.18 -12.66 2.69
C SER A 85 2.21 -11.59 2.19
N PHE A 86 2.70 -10.36 2.09
CA PHE A 86 1.97 -9.22 1.53
C PHE A 86 1.85 -9.29 0.00
N GLY A 87 2.51 -10.26 -0.65
CA GLY A 87 2.52 -10.40 -2.11
C GLY A 87 3.41 -9.38 -2.80
N THR A 88 3.11 -9.08 -4.07
CA THR A 88 3.87 -8.14 -4.90
C THR A 88 3.24 -6.76 -4.89
N TRP A 89 4.06 -5.73 -5.10
CA TRP A 89 3.58 -4.34 -5.22
C TRP A 89 2.53 -4.17 -6.33
N GLN A 90 2.77 -4.81 -7.49
CA GLN A 90 1.86 -4.77 -8.63
C GLN A 90 0.47 -5.34 -8.29
N ASN A 91 0.42 -6.49 -7.62
CA ASN A 91 -0.86 -7.11 -7.24
C ASN A 91 -1.61 -6.25 -6.22
N PHE A 92 -0.89 -5.66 -5.27
CA PHE A 92 -1.47 -4.73 -4.30
C PHE A 92 -2.10 -3.51 -5.00
N VAL A 93 -1.37 -2.84 -5.90
CA VAL A 93 -1.89 -1.67 -6.63
C VAL A 93 -3.12 -2.03 -7.47
N ASN A 94 -3.12 -3.19 -8.12
CA ASN A 94 -4.28 -3.67 -8.87
C ASN A 94 -5.50 -3.88 -7.97
N ASN A 95 -5.33 -4.52 -6.80
CA ASN A 95 -6.40 -4.71 -5.83
C ASN A 95 -6.94 -3.38 -5.29
N PHE A 96 -6.04 -2.42 -5.01
CA PHE A 96 -6.42 -1.07 -4.59
C PHE A 96 -7.27 -0.39 -5.67
N ARG A 97 -6.80 -0.40 -6.93
CA ARG A 97 -7.51 0.20 -8.07
C ARG A 97 -8.90 -0.43 -8.27
N ASN A 98 -8.99 -1.74 -8.20
CA ASN A 98 -10.26 -2.47 -8.33
C ASN A 98 -11.25 -2.15 -7.21
N THR A 99 -10.74 -1.88 -6.00
CA THR A 99 -11.60 -1.61 -4.83
C THR A 99 -12.07 -0.15 -4.81
N PHE A 100 -11.17 0.79 -5.06
CA PHE A 100 -11.40 2.22 -4.78
C PHE A 100 -11.42 3.13 -6.02
N ILE A 101 -10.92 2.69 -7.18
CA ILE A 101 -10.83 3.55 -8.38
C ILE A 101 -11.80 3.10 -9.47
N THR A 102 -11.92 1.81 -9.74
CA THR A 102 -12.89 1.34 -10.74
C THR A 102 -14.29 1.45 -10.16
N THR A 103 -15.06 2.41 -10.66
CA THR A 103 -16.50 2.25 -10.76
C THR A 103 -16.70 1.24 -11.88
N ASN A 104 -17.37 0.12 -11.58
CA ASN A 104 -17.96 -0.64 -12.66
C ASN A 104 -19.02 0.27 -13.28
N ASP A 105 -18.65 1.07 -14.27
CA ASP A 105 -19.59 1.61 -15.24
C ASP A 105 -20.07 0.43 -16.10
N SER A 106 -20.79 -0.50 -15.46
CA SER A 106 -21.85 -1.22 -16.17
C SER A 106 -23.02 -0.25 -16.27
N ALA A 107 -22.81 0.80 -17.07
CA ALA A 107 -23.91 1.51 -17.68
C ALA A 107 -24.53 0.54 -18.69
N ASP A 108 -25.76 0.15 -18.39
CA ASP A 108 -26.83 -0.23 -19.32
C ASP A 108 -26.45 -1.15 -20.50
N ALA A 109 -26.90 -2.42 -20.40
CA ALA A 109 -27.29 -3.24 -21.54
C ALA A 109 -28.70 -3.80 -21.29
#